data_AF-A0A1X6NB38-F1
#
_entry.id   AF-A0A1X6NB38-F1
#
_cell.length_a   1.000
_cell.length_b   1.000
_cell.length_c   1.000
_cell.angle_alpha   90.00
_cell.angle_beta   90.00
_cell.angle_gamma   90.00
#
_symmetry.space_group_name_H-M   'P 1'
#
loop_
_entity.id
_entity.type
_entity.pdbx_description
1 polymer ?
#
loop_
_entity_poly.entity_id
_entity_poly.type
_entity_poly.pdbx_seq_one_letter_code
_entity_poly.pdbx_strand_id
1 'polypeptide(L)'
;MSATRPLSVLILCLWFSMASRTLEAYNLLGVLPDIVSRDMDLLPMRFYKLLGGAGPSKTFDMMPLEEPTPSTSYINSRMLEQAKAEKVLRKHLATYGCHVGKELCSFEQNTGHVVVHLVKRIGDQEIAENVVCRWLVGTDGAKGKFVFGEIIVKNLTRDAVGAIPDGMLDECWHCWGDFGSKIFTVLGDVGLEKIHEDYDTLVQTVKEISNRQDLIFGEIKFKSNYSPNVRVVNKFSEGRVFVAGDAAHVHSPTGSQDAVCSDLNEKYYHGLIGVNCQLNLGWKLALVELGFASESLLSTYTEERLPVISHMLKETTTLLHSTRSVKTNGGDVSHGWKRTRDLKMLGVNYRWSSILFDERHPQQTSGKEKQLLDAYGTDTSGGLHAGDRAQDAPGLALVEADKISGETTSLFRIFSSTRHAVLVLSSNGDQIAAVLELANKLPPRFVRTVVVLPRDSAPLPATSGADVVCIDQDGYGYMGYGAGTEGTAVAVVRPDGVVGALVAGATGLEAYFKNVFSNIKA
;
A
#
# COMPACT_ATOMS: atom_id res chain seq x y z
N MET A 1 31.77 -24.83 -35.87
CA MET A 1 32.55 -24.06 -34.88
C MET A 1 32.73 -22.66 -35.47
N SER A 2 32.13 -21.57 -35.01
CA SER A 2 31.63 -21.17 -33.70
C SER A 2 30.14 -20.80 -33.80
N ALA A 3 29.33 -21.28 -32.86
CA ALA A 3 27.91 -20.98 -32.76
C ALA A 3 27.72 -19.60 -32.11
N THR A 4 27.33 -18.60 -32.90
CA THR A 4 26.89 -17.30 -32.37
C THR A 4 25.42 -17.41 -31.99
N ARG A 5 25.17 -17.34 -30.67
CA ARG A 5 23.85 -17.36 -30.04
C ARG A 5 22.97 -16.19 -30.53
N PRO A 6 21.65 -16.34 -30.67
CA PRO A 6 20.76 -15.20 -30.82
C PRO A 6 20.49 -14.61 -29.42
N LEU A 7 20.83 -13.35 -29.16
CA LEU A 7 20.56 -12.71 -27.87
C LEU A 7 19.99 -11.30 -28.04
N SER A 8 18.73 -11.22 -27.61
CA SER A 8 17.79 -10.11 -27.35
C SER A 8 18.26 -9.22 -26.18
N VAL A 9 17.82 -7.97 -25.93
CA VAL A 9 16.51 -7.49 -25.40
C VAL A 9 16.61 -5.96 -25.18
N LEU A 10 15.50 -5.20 -25.27
CA LEU A 10 15.33 -3.80 -24.85
C LEU A 10 14.06 -3.67 -24.00
N ILE A 11 14.21 -3.31 -22.73
CA ILE A 11 13.14 -3.25 -21.73
C ILE A 11 12.82 -1.79 -21.37
N LEU A 12 11.54 -1.53 -21.15
CA LEU A 12 10.99 -0.43 -20.38
C LEU A 12 10.39 -1.07 -19.12
N CYS A 13 10.87 -0.69 -17.93
CA CYS A 13 10.69 -1.46 -16.70
C CYS A 13 9.22 -1.71 -16.33
N LEU A 14 8.86 -3.00 -16.23
CA LEU A 14 7.65 -3.51 -15.57
C LEU A 14 7.77 -3.51 -14.04
N TRP A 15 8.82 -2.90 -13.49
CA TRP A 15 9.12 -2.86 -12.06
C TRP A 15 8.42 -1.68 -11.42
N PHE A 16 7.68 -1.94 -10.36
CA PHE A 16 7.05 -0.91 -9.53
C PHE A 16 7.68 -0.93 -8.13
N SER A 17 7.79 0.25 -7.52
CA SER A 17 8.15 0.35 -6.11
C SER A 17 7.00 -0.10 -5.21
N MET A 18 7.31 -0.86 -4.17
CA MET A 18 6.44 -1.25 -3.07
C MET A 18 6.86 -0.47 -1.83
N ALA A 19 5.99 0.42 -1.36
CA ALA A 19 6.23 1.24 -0.18
C ALA A 19 6.17 0.38 1.08
N SER A 20 6.80 0.87 2.15
CA SER A 20 6.80 0.26 3.48
C SER A 20 5.41 -0.22 3.93
N ARG A 21 4.38 0.65 3.85
CA ARG A 21 3.01 0.26 4.22
C ARG A 21 2.39 -0.79 3.29
N THR A 22 2.84 -0.90 2.06
CA THR A 22 2.40 -1.96 1.12
C THR A 22 2.98 -3.32 1.51
N LEU A 23 4.24 -3.35 1.99
CA LEU A 23 4.84 -4.58 2.52
C LEU A 23 4.08 -5.06 3.76
N GLU A 24 3.67 -4.14 4.64
CA GLU A 24 2.80 -4.44 5.79
C GLU A 24 1.43 -4.98 5.37
N ALA A 25 0.84 -4.42 4.32
CA ALA A 25 -0.40 -4.92 3.72
C ALA A 25 -0.23 -6.35 3.20
N TYR A 26 0.86 -6.65 2.50
CA TYR A 26 1.16 -8.02 2.05
C TYR A 26 1.44 -8.97 3.21
N ASN A 27 2.00 -8.49 4.32
CA ASN A 27 2.16 -9.28 5.54
C ASN A 27 0.78 -9.67 6.10
N LEU A 28 -0.14 -8.70 6.23
CA LEU A 28 -1.51 -8.95 6.70
C LEU A 28 -2.31 -9.90 5.79
N LEU A 29 -2.00 -9.92 4.50
CA LEU A 29 -2.59 -10.82 3.51
C LEU A 29 -1.92 -12.21 3.50
N GLY A 30 -0.78 -12.38 4.19
CA GLY A 30 -0.02 -13.63 4.19
C GLY A 30 0.75 -13.92 2.90
N VAL A 31 0.94 -12.90 2.04
CA VAL A 31 1.61 -13.05 0.73
C VAL A 31 3.03 -12.48 0.72
N LEU A 32 3.43 -11.76 1.77
CA LEU A 32 4.74 -11.09 1.83
C LEU A 32 5.95 -12.01 1.55
N PRO A 33 6.05 -13.24 2.11
CA PRO A 33 7.20 -14.11 1.83
C PRO A 33 7.32 -14.48 0.33
N ASP A 34 6.19 -14.67 -0.35
CA ASP A 34 6.16 -14.93 -1.79
C ASP A 34 6.51 -13.68 -2.60
N ILE A 35 6.17 -12.48 -2.11
CA ILE A 35 6.54 -11.21 -2.74
C ILE A 35 8.05 -10.95 -2.59
N VAL A 36 8.56 -11.03 -1.36
CA VAL A 36 9.97 -10.70 -1.02
C VAL A 36 10.96 -11.71 -1.59
N SER A 37 10.57 -12.96 -1.80
CA SER A 37 11.43 -13.95 -2.48
C SER A 37 11.70 -13.64 -3.96
N ARG A 38 11.07 -12.60 -4.53
CA ARG A 38 11.12 -12.25 -5.97
C ARG A 38 11.44 -10.79 -6.22
N ASP A 39 11.48 -9.98 -5.17
CA ASP A 39 11.73 -8.55 -5.27
C ASP A 39 13.22 -8.24 -5.17
N MET A 40 13.54 -6.96 -5.25
CA MET A 40 14.90 -6.45 -5.08
C MET A 40 14.87 -5.12 -4.33
N ASP A 41 16.02 -4.69 -3.84
CA ASP A 41 16.15 -3.36 -3.22
C ASP A 41 15.98 -2.25 -4.27
N LEU A 42 15.64 -1.04 -3.80
CA LEU A 42 15.69 0.14 -4.65
C LEU A 42 17.13 0.35 -5.13
N LEU A 43 17.30 0.54 -6.43
CA LEU A 43 18.60 0.85 -7.00
C LEU A 43 18.89 2.35 -6.92
N PRO A 44 20.13 2.77 -6.64
CA PRO A 44 20.53 4.17 -6.67
C PRO A 44 20.35 4.74 -8.08
N MET A 45 20.22 6.06 -8.19
CA MET A 45 20.24 6.75 -9.48
C MET A 45 21.62 7.32 -9.77
N ARG A 46 22.10 7.13 -10.99
CA ARG A 46 23.36 7.64 -11.52
C ARG A 46 23.11 8.56 -12.71
N PHE A 47 23.45 9.83 -12.52
CA PHE A 47 23.31 10.89 -13.51
C PHE A 47 24.62 11.07 -14.27
N TYR A 48 24.55 11.49 -15.53
CA TYR A 48 25.70 11.69 -16.42
C TYR A 48 25.76 13.13 -16.96
N LYS A 49 26.97 13.59 -17.32
CA LYS A 49 27.17 14.90 -17.97
C LYS A 49 26.92 14.78 -19.47
N LEU A 50 26.18 15.72 -20.06
CA LEU A 50 25.85 15.74 -21.50
C LEU A 50 27.03 16.19 -22.39
N LEU A 51 27.91 17.05 -21.88
CA LEU A 51 29.00 17.68 -22.64
C LEU A 51 30.35 17.35 -22.00
N GLY A 52 31.18 16.58 -22.71
CA GLY A 52 32.63 16.52 -22.48
C GLY A 52 33.21 15.38 -21.65
N GLY A 53 32.45 14.35 -21.28
CA GLY A 53 33.03 13.13 -20.68
C GLY A 53 32.02 12.05 -20.34
N ALA A 54 32.38 10.78 -20.59
CA ALA A 54 31.55 9.60 -20.36
C ALA A 54 31.33 9.24 -18.86
N GLY A 55 31.74 10.11 -17.93
CA GLY A 55 31.72 9.83 -16.49
C GLY A 55 30.42 10.26 -15.80
N PRO A 56 30.04 9.60 -14.69
CA PRO A 56 28.89 10.00 -13.89
C PRO A 56 29.10 11.40 -13.28
N SER A 57 28.04 12.21 -13.26
CA SER A 57 27.99 13.49 -12.56
C SER A 57 27.64 13.32 -11.09
N LYS A 58 26.70 12.42 -10.76
CA LYS A 58 26.25 12.14 -9.39
C LYS A 58 25.61 10.76 -9.31
N THR A 59 25.85 10.04 -8.22
CA THR A 59 25.08 8.84 -7.84
C THR A 59 24.45 9.08 -6.47
N PHE A 60 23.18 8.76 -6.29
CA PHE A 60 22.48 8.92 -5.02
C PHE A 60 21.24 8.02 -4.92
N ASP A 61 20.84 7.70 -3.69
CA ASP A 61 19.58 7.02 -3.41
C ASP A 61 18.42 8.03 -3.39
N MET A 62 17.36 7.72 -4.13
CA MET A 62 16.10 8.49 -4.04
C MET A 62 15.50 8.39 -2.64
N MET A 63 15.70 7.24 -2.00
CA MET A 63 15.34 6.95 -0.62
C MET A 63 16.49 6.20 0.03
N PRO A 64 17.23 6.87 0.93
CA PRO A 64 18.26 6.20 1.70
C PRO A 64 17.68 5.01 2.46
N LEU A 65 18.48 3.94 2.58
CA LEU A 65 18.15 2.82 3.45
C LEU A 65 18.15 3.29 4.89
N GLU A 66 17.14 2.84 5.64
CA GLU A 66 16.99 3.08 7.06
C GLU A 66 17.01 1.73 7.80
N GLU A 67 17.56 1.72 9.01
CA GLU A 67 17.50 0.53 9.85
C GLU A 67 16.05 0.32 10.34
N PRO A 68 15.51 -0.91 10.24
CA PRO A 68 14.21 -1.23 10.82
C PRO A 68 14.15 -0.88 12.30
N THR A 69 13.03 -0.33 12.74
CA THR A 69 12.76 -0.11 14.16
C THR A 69 11.77 -1.16 14.65
N PRO A 70 11.71 -1.43 15.97
CA PRO A 70 10.75 -2.39 16.51
C PRO A 70 9.29 -2.09 16.16
N SER A 71 8.91 -0.81 16.00
CA SER A 71 7.55 -0.43 15.58
C SER A 71 7.34 -0.48 14.07
N THR A 72 8.42 -0.53 13.29
CA THR A 72 8.44 -0.40 11.82
C THR A 72 9.44 -1.39 11.22
N SER A 73 9.09 -2.68 11.26
CA SER A 73 9.90 -3.79 10.75
C SER A 73 10.15 -3.72 9.24
N TYR A 74 9.22 -3.13 8.47
CA TYR A 74 9.30 -3.02 7.01
C TYR A 74 9.54 -1.57 6.56
N ILE A 75 10.67 -0.98 6.96
CA ILE A 75 10.93 0.47 6.76
C ILE A 75 11.42 0.84 5.35
N ASN A 76 12.04 -0.08 4.63
CA ASN A 76 12.62 0.18 3.31
C ASN A 76 11.69 -0.32 2.21
N SER A 77 11.48 0.53 1.21
CA SER A 77 10.74 0.16 0.02
C SER A 77 11.52 -0.84 -0.82
N ARG A 78 10.79 -1.64 -1.59
CA ARG A 78 11.35 -2.70 -2.45
C ARG A 78 10.81 -2.58 -3.87
N MET A 79 11.42 -3.23 -4.84
CA MET A 79 10.99 -3.22 -6.23
C MET A 79 10.61 -4.62 -6.70
N LEU A 80 9.46 -4.76 -7.35
CA LEU A 80 9.03 -6.02 -7.94
C LEU A 80 8.41 -5.78 -9.30
N GLU A 81 8.61 -6.71 -10.23
CA GLU A 81 7.91 -6.70 -11.51
C GLU A 81 6.40 -6.94 -11.29
N GLN A 82 5.55 -6.10 -11.89
CA GLN A 82 4.10 -6.18 -11.72
C GLN A 82 3.55 -7.56 -12.12
N ALA A 83 3.97 -8.12 -13.25
CA ALA A 83 3.50 -9.43 -13.68
C ALA A 83 3.86 -10.54 -12.66
N LYS A 84 5.01 -10.42 -11.98
CA LYS A 84 5.41 -11.33 -10.90
C LYS A 84 4.54 -11.13 -9.66
N ALA A 85 4.27 -9.90 -9.26
CA ALA A 85 3.37 -9.59 -8.15
C ALA A 85 1.95 -10.12 -8.42
N GLU A 86 1.40 -9.85 -9.61
CA GLU A 86 0.09 -10.35 -10.03
C GLU A 86 0.05 -11.88 -10.07
N LYS A 87 1.11 -12.55 -10.54
CA LYS A 87 1.17 -14.01 -10.53
C LYS A 87 1.10 -14.58 -9.11
N VAL A 88 1.79 -13.97 -8.14
CA VAL A 88 1.69 -14.33 -6.73
C VAL A 88 0.25 -14.11 -6.23
N LEU A 89 -0.31 -12.92 -6.43
CA LEU A 89 -1.66 -12.59 -5.98
C LEU A 89 -2.72 -13.49 -6.62
N ARG A 90 -2.61 -13.82 -7.91
CA ARG A 90 -3.52 -14.75 -8.61
C ARG A 90 -3.42 -16.17 -8.06
N LYS A 91 -2.21 -16.64 -7.71
CA LYS A 91 -2.02 -17.95 -7.07
C LYS A 91 -2.74 -18.01 -5.72
N HIS A 92 -2.60 -16.95 -4.92
CA HIS A 92 -3.31 -16.83 -3.64
C HIS A 92 -4.83 -16.68 -3.83
N LEU A 93 -5.28 -15.89 -4.81
CA LEU A 93 -6.70 -15.73 -5.11
C LEU A 93 -7.37 -17.06 -5.51
N ALA A 94 -6.66 -17.91 -6.26
CA ALA A 94 -7.16 -19.20 -6.69
C ALA A 94 -7.41 -20.18 -5.52
N THR A 95 -6.72 -20.04 -4.37
CA THR A 95 -6.97 -20.88 -3.19
C THR A 95 -8.34 -20.58 -2.56
N TYR A 96 -8.92 -19.41 -2.84
CA TYR A 96 -10.28 -19.03 -2.46
C TYR A 96 -11.33 -19.39 -3.52
N GLY A 97 -10.95 -20.09 -4.61
CA GLY A 97 -11.86 -20.42 -5.72
C GLY A 97 -12.21 -19.23 -6.61
N CYS A 98 -11.47 -18.11 -6.48
CA CYS A 98 -11.69 -16.89 -7.26
C CYS A 98 -10.81 -16.88 -8.51
N HIS A 99 -11.40 -16.51 -9.65
CA HIS A 99 -10.73 -16.46 -10.95
C HIS A 99 -10.98 -15.14 -11.67
N VAL A 100 -10.08 -14.81 -12.59
CA VAL A 100 -10.08 -13.59 -13.41
C VAL A 100 -10.25 -13.95 -14.89
N GLY A 101 -10.71 -13.00 -15.73
CA GLY A 101 -10.75 -13.20 -17.19
C GLY A 101 -12.05 -12.81 -17.89
N LYS A 102 -12.87 -11.94 -17.27
CA LYS A 102 -14.07 -11.37 -17.89
C LYS A 102 -13.92 -9.86 -18.00
N GLU A 103 -14.46 -9.27 -19.06
CA GLU A 103 -14.47 -7.82 -19.28
C GLU A 103 -15.81 -7.23 -18.83
N LEU A 104 -15.77 -6.08 -18.16
CA LEU A 104 -16.97 -5.32 -17.78
C LEU A 104 -17.45 -4.46 -18.95
N CYS A 105 -18.71 -4.65 -19.37
CA CYS A 105 -19.34 -3.84 -20.42
C CYS A 105 -20.17 -2.68 -19.85
N SER A 106 -21.05 -2.95 -18.89
CA SER A 106 -21.89 -1.94 -18.24
C SER A 106 -22.45 -2.52 -16.94
N PHE A 107 -23.13 -1.69 -16.16
CA PHE A 107 -23.87 -2.14 -14.98
C PHE A 107 -25.06 -1.23 -14.71
N GLU A 108 -26.05 -1.77 -14.00
CA GLU A 108 -27.25 -1.07 -13.55
C GLU A 108 -27.43 -1.30 -12.05
N GLN A 109 -27.71 -0.23 -11.30
CA GLN A 109 -27.94 -0.32 -9.85
C GLN A 109 -29.43 -0.39 -9.52
N ASN A 110 -29.80 -1.28 -8.62
CA ASN A 110 -31.14 -1.42 -8.05
C ASN A 110 -31.08 -1.33 -6.51
N THR A 111 -32.24 -1.18 -5.85
CA THR A 111 -32.32 -0.97 -4.38
C THR A 111 -31.63 -2.08 -3.55
N GLY A 112 -31.50 -3.30 -4.07
CA GLY A 112 -30.90 -4.45 -3.35
C GLY A 112 -29.72 -5.13 -4.06
N HIS A 113 -29.41 -4.75 -5.30
CA HIS A 113 -28.41 -5.46 -6.11
C HIS A 113 -27.90 -4.58 -7.25
N VAL A 114 -26.87 -5.04 -7.92
CA VAL A 114 -26.29 -4.50 -9.15
C VAL A 114 -26.38 -5.58 -10.21
N VAL A 115 -26.90 -5.24 -11.39
CA VAL A 115 -26.86 -6.09 -12.58
C VAL A 115 -25.62 -5.70 -13.36
N VAL A 116 -24.73 -6.66 -13.59
CA VAL A 116 -23.43 -6.46 -14.25
C VAL A 116 -23.46 -7.15 -15.60
N HIS A 117 -23.17 -6.41 -16.65
CA HIS A 117 -23.07 -6.92 -18.01
C HIS A 117 -21.61 -7.16 -18.34
N LEU A 118 -21.26 -8.42 -18.57
CA LEU A 118 -19.90 -8.89 -18.84
C LEU A 118 -19.80 -9.46 -20.24
N VAL A 119 -18.59 -9.44 -20.78
CA VAL A 119 -18.23 -10.22 -21.97
C VAL A 119 -17.05 -11.11 -21.64
N LYS A 120 -17.18 -12.38 -22.01
CA LYS A 120 -16.09 -13.35 -22.03
C LYS A 120 -15.66 -13.58 -23.47
N ARG A 121 -14.39 -13.32 -23.77
CA ARG A 121 -13.79 -13.64 -25.06
C ARG A 121 -13.19 -15.04 -25.04
N ILE A 122 -13.62 -15.91 -25.96
CA ILE A 122 -13.05 -17.25 -26.16
C ILE A 122 -12.67 -17.36 -27.65
N GLY A 123 -11.38 -17.21 -27.95
CA GLY A 123 -10.94 -17.03 -29.34
C GLY A 123 -11.59 -15.76 -29.93
N ASP A 124 -12.19 -15.90 -31.11
CA ASP A 124 -12.90 -14.80 -31.79
C ASP A 124 -14.37 -14.65 -31.35
N GLN A 125 -14.85 -15.48 -30.42
CA GLN A 125 -16.23 -15.42 -29.95
C GLN A 125 -16.35 -14.55 -28.70
N GLU A 126 -17.30 -13.61 -28.75
CA GLU A 126 -17.75 -12.84 -27.58
C GLU A 126 -19.02 -13.47 -27.00
N ILE A 127 -18.95 -13.87 -25.73
CA ILE A 127 -20.09 -14.42 -25.00
C ILE A 127 -20.52 -13.38 -23.98
N ALA A 128 -21.70 -12.80 -24.19
CA ALA A 128 -22.31 -11.90 -23.22
C ALA A 128 -22.85 -12.69 -22.02
N GLU A 129 -22.62 -12.17 -20.82
CA GLU A 129 -23.05 -12.76 -19.56
C GLU A 129 -23.58 -11.67 -18.64
N ASN A 130 -24.73 -11.91 -18.01
CA ASN A 130 -25.26 -11.03 -16.98
C ASN A 130 -25.06 -11.67 -15.60
N VAL A 131 -24.49 -10.91 -14.67
CA VAL A 131 -24.27 -11.34 -13.29
C VAL A 131 -25.04 -10.41 -12.36
N VAL A 132 -25.82 -10.97 -11.44
CA VAL A 132 -26.46 -10.22 -10.37
C VAL A 132 -25.60 -10.34 -9.11
N CYS A 133 -25.13 -9.22 -8.58
CA CYS A 133 -24.37 -9.17 -7.34
C CYS A 133 -24.96 -8.13 -6.38
N ARG A 134 -24.70 -8.26 -5.08
CA ARG A 134 -25.16 -7.25 -4.10
C ARG A 134 -24.30 -5.99 -4.10
N TRP A 135 -23.03 -6.14 -4.46
CA TRP A 135 -22.04 -5.08 -4.46
C TRP A 135 -21.13 -5.20 -5.68
N LEU A 136 -20.67 -4.07 -6.18
CA LEU A 136 -19.71 -3.99 -7.28
C LEU A 136 -18.55 -3.07 -6.87
N VAL A 137 -17.32 -3.52 -7.09
CA VAL A 137 -16.10 -2.74 -6.79
C VAL A 137 -15.32 -2.54 -8.09
N GLY A 138 -15.31 -1.30 -8.59
CA GLY A 138 -14.54 -0.87 -9.75
C GLY A 138 -13.05 -0.80 -9.44
N THR A 139 -12.28 -1.66 -10.11
CA THR A 139 -10.81 -1.73 -10.06
C THR A 139 -10.23 -1.84 -11.47
N ASP A 140 -10.92 -1.24 -12.44
CA ASP A 140 -10.74 -1.37 -13.88
C ASP A 140 -9.80 -0.30 -14.50
N GLY A 141 -9.08 0.43 -13.65
CA GLY A 141 -8.03 1.34 -14.09
C GLY A 141 -8.51 2.76 -14.41
N ALA A 142 -7.58 3.63 -14.81
CA ALA A 142 -7.83 5.05 -15.12
C ALA A 142 -8.79 5.30 -16.29
N LYS A 143 -8.99 4.30 -17.16
CA LYS A 143 -9.93 4.32 -18.29
C LYS A 143 -11.20 3.50 -18.00
N GLY A 144 -11.40 3.15 -16.73
CA GLY A 144 -12.52 2.37 -16.26
C GLY A 144 -13.87 3.03 -16.53
N LYS A 145 -14.94 2.23 -16.44
CA LYS A 145 -16.32 2.68 -16.66
C LYS A 145 -16.95 3.30 -15.42
N PHE A 146 -16.24 3.30 -14.29
CA PHE A 146 -16.69 3.89 -13.04
C PHE A 146 -16.20 5.33 -12.95
N VAL A 147 -17.14 6.28 -12.88
CA VAL A 147 -16.84 7.69 -12.61
C VAL A 147 -17.89 8.20 -11.63
N PHE A 148 -17.44 8.59 -10.42
CA PHE A 148 -18.28 9.24 -9.43
C PHE A 148 -17.86 10.70 -9.25
N GLY A 149 -18.77 11.62 -9.60
CA GLY A 149 -18.62 13.05 -9.33
C GLY A 149 -17.62 13.80 -10.21
N GLU A 150 -17.23 15.00 -9.76
CA GLU A 150 -16.36 15.93 -10.49
C GLU A 150 -14.90 15.46 -10.40
N ILE A 151 -14.27 15.27 -11.56
CA ILE A 151 -12.86 14.89 -11.65
C ILE A 151 -12.02 16.17 -11.62
N ILE A 152 -11.18 16.33 -10.60
CA ILE A 152 -10.17 17.39 -10.62
C ILE A 152 -9.06 16.95 -11.56
N VAL A 153 -9.02 17.48 -12.78
CA VAL A 153 -7.98 17.19 -13.78
C VAL A 153 -6.93 18.30 -13.80
N LYS A 154 -5.66 17.93 -13.63
CA LYS A 154 -4.53 18.77 -14.03
C LYS A 154 -3.76 18.07 -15.15
N ASN A 155 -3.86 18.62 -16.36
CA ASN A 155 -3.10 18.15 -17.51
C ASN A 155 -1.64 18.57 -17.37
N LEU A 156 -0.73 17.62 -17.39
CA LEU A 156 0.70 17.86 -17.33
C LEU A 156 1.28 17.07 -18.51
N THR A 157 1.94 17.73 -19.47
CA THR A 157 2.56 17.04 -20.62
C THR A 157 4.04 16.76 -20.35
N ARG A 158 4.52 15.58 -20.76
CA ARG A 158 5.94 15.20 -20.84
C ARG A 158 6.08 14.06 -21.85
N ASP A 159 7.12 14.11 -22.68
CA ASP A 159 7.60 12.95 -23.43
C ASP A 159 8.80 12.37 -22.69
N ALA A 160 8.75 11.10 -22.33
CA ALA A 160 9.88 10.38 -21.75
C ALA A 160 10.11 9.10 -22.55
N VAL A 161 11.37 8.67 -22.61
CA VAL A 161 11.80 7.49 -23.36
C VAL A 161 12.80 6.74 -22.50
N GLY A 162 12.55 5.46 -22.25
CA GLY A 162 13.48 4.55 -21.59
C GLY A 162 13.86 3.40 -22.52
N ALA A 163 15.07 2.87 -22.35
CA ALA A 163 15.61 1.75 -23.10
C ALA A 163 16.70 1.07 -22.27
N ILE A 164 17.08 -0.16 -22.63
CA ILE A 164 18.16 -0.89 -21.98
C ILE A 164 19.22 -1.25 -23.02
N PRO A 165 20.39 -0.57 -23.00
CA PRO A 165 21.58 -0.99 -23.73
C PRO A 165 22.19 -2.26 -23.14
N ASP A 166 22.78 -3.09 -24.01
CA ASP A 166 23.50 -4.30 -23.61
C ASP A 166 24.77 -3.95 -22.80
N GLY A 167 25.06 -4.73 -21.75
CA GLY A 167 26.26 -4.59 -20.92
C GLY A 167 26.29 -3.42 -19.92
N MET A 168 25.17 -2.71 -19.69
CA MET A 168 25.08 -1.73 -18.59
C MET A 168 24.70 -2.45 -17.28
N LEU A 169 25.67 -2.49 -16.35
CA LEU A 169 25.65 -3.26 -15.09
C LEU A 169 24.41 -3.00 -14.20
N ASP A 170 23.97 -4.07 -13.52
CA ASP A 170 22.75 -4.23 -12.69
C ASP A 170 22.69 -3.36 -11.41
N GLU A 171 23.52 -2.35 -11.25
CA GLU A 171 23.77 -1.71 -9.94
C GLU A 171 23.04 -0.37 -9.73
N CYS A 172 22.56 0.30 -10.78
CA CYS A 172 21.93 1.62 -10.65
C CYS A 172 21.01 1.98 -11.83
N TRP A 173 20.08 2.90 -11.61
CA TRP A 173 19.35 3.59 -12.66
C TRP A 173 20.24 4.62 -13.35
N HIS A 174 20.56 4.41 -14.62
CA HIS A 174 21.39 5.37 -15.35
C HIS A 174 20.54 6.43 -16.03
N CYS A 175 20.85 7.71 -15.83
CA CYS A 175 20.05 8.85 -16.32
C CYS A 175 20.90 9.83 -17.13
N TRP A 176 20.46 10.13 -18.36
CA TRP A 176 21.04 11.13 -19.26
C TRP A 176 19.97 12.13 -19.72
N GLY A 177 20.42 13.28 -20.22
CA GLY A 177 19.55 14.31 -20.80
C GLY A 177 19.36 15.54 -19.90
N ASP A 178 18.46 16.42 -20.34
CA ASP A 178 18.06 17.64 -19.63
C ASP A 178 16.70 17.44 -18.98
N PHE A 179 16.66 17.50 -17.66
CA PHE A 179 15.50 17.12 -16.84
C PHE A 179 14.31 18.08 -16.96
N GLY A 180 14.53 19.28 -17.49
CA GLY A 180 13.47 20.22 -17.83
C GLY A 180 12.76 19.91 -19.17
N SER A 181 13.34 19.07 -20.03
CA SER A 181 12.87 18.86 -21.41
C SER A 181 12.89 17.40 -21.87
N LYS A 182 14.04 16.70 -21.84
CA LYS A 182 14.21 15.32 -22.35
C LYS A 182 15.14 14.51 -21.43
N ILE A 183 14.62 13.42 -20.86
CA ILE A 183 15.41 12.45 -20.07
C ILE A 183 15.46 11.10 -20.79
N PHE A 184 16.58 10.40 -20.65
CA PHE A 184 16.75 9.00 -21.02
C PHE A 184 17.22 8.17 -19.82
N THR A 185 16.63 6.98 -19.61
CA THR A 185 16.97 6.10 -18.47
C THR A 185 17.02 4.61 -18.80
N VAL A 186 17.92 3.89 -18.10
CA VAL A 186 18.29 2.47 -18.30
C VAL A 186 18.30 1.68 -16.97
N LEU A 187 17.88 0.40 -17.01
CA LEU A 187 18.05 -0.65 -15.97
C LEU A 187 18.66 -1.94 -16.58
N GLY A 188 19.07 -2.95 -15.79
CA GLY A 188 19.67 -4.23 -16.26
C GLY A 188 18.72 -5.29 -16.86
N ASP A 189 19.27 -6.47 -17.20
CA ASP A 189 18.65 -7.52 -18.05
C ASP A 189 17.53 -8.34 -17.36
N VAL A 190 16.36 -8.45 -17.99
CA VAL A 190 15.24 -9.30 -17.52
C VAL A 190 14.47 -9.90 -18.71
N GLY A 191 14.45 -11.23 -18.80
CA GLY A 191 13.84 -11.97 -19.91
C GLY A 191 12.32 -11.75 -20.06
N LEU A 192 11.92 -11.10 -21.15
CA LEU A 192 10.53 -10.85 -21.55
C LEU A 192 10.42 -10.93 -23.09
N GLU A 193 9.24 -11.27 -23.63
CA GLU A 193 9.03 -11.58 -25.06
C GLU A 193 8.14 -10.56 -25.80
N LYS A 194 8.65 -10.11 -26.98
CA LYS A 194 8.10 -9.39 -28.17
C LYS A 194 7.00 -8.33 -28.07
N ILE A 195 7.27 -7.13 -28.63
CA ILE A 195 6.61 -6.48 -29.81
C ILE A 195 7.32 -5.14 -30.17
N HIS A 196 7.35 -4.79 -31.47
CA HIS A 196 8.06 -3.67 -32.11
C HIS A 196 7.19 -2.96 -33.16
N GLU A 197 7.36 -1.64 -33.40
CA GLU A 197 6.92 -1.01 -34.67
C GLU A 197 7.83 0.10 -35.27
N ASP A 198 8.75 0.75 -34.52
CA ASP A 198 9.82 1.56 -35.14
C ASP A 198 11.03 1.69 -34.19
N TYR A 199 12.08 0.90 -34.48
CA TYR A 199 13.29 0.74 -33.68
C TYR A 199 14.26 1.90 -33.84
N ASP A 200 14.48 2.29 -35.09
CA ASP A 200 15.64 3.08 -35.48
C ASP A 200 15.47 4.52 -34.99
N THR A 201 14.25 5.06 -35.08
CA THR A 201 13.91 6.38 -34.54
C THR A 201 14.10 6.44 -33.02
N LEU A 202 13.73 5.37 -32.30
CA LEU A 202 13.91 5.26 -30.85
C LEU A 202 15.39 5.26 -30.48
N VAL A 203 16.17 4.37 -31.11
CA VAL A 203 17.61 4.25 -30.90
C VAL A 203 18.31 5.57 -31.20
N GLN A 204 17.98 6.20 -32.32
CA GLN A 204 18.55 7.48 -32.72
C GLN A 204 18.24 8.58 -31.69
N THR A 205 16.99 8.68 -31.24
CA THR A 205 16.57 9.63 -30.21
C THR A 205 17.33 9.41 -28.89
N VAL A 206 17.50 8.15 -28.47
CA VAL A 206 18.26 7.82 -27.26
C VAL A 206 19.73 8.21 -27.41
N LYS A 207 20.35 7.91 -28.55
CA LYS A 207 21.75 8.28 -28.82
C LYS A 207 21.93 9.81 -28.84
N GLU A 208 20.95 10.55 -29.33
CA GLU A 208 20.93 12.02 -29.29
C GLU A 208 20.79 12.56 -27.87
N ILE A 209 19.84 12.05 -27.07
CA ILE A 209 19.63 12.49 -25.68
C ILE A 209 20.83 12.15 -24.79
N SER A 210 21.40 10.95 -24.98
CA SER A 210 22.53 10.47 -24.18
C SER A 210 23.89 10.98 -24.67
N ASN A 211 23.96 11.49 -25.90
CA ASN A 211 25.21 11.81 -26.62
C ASN A 211 26.19 10.62 -26.65
N ARG A 212 25.68 9.39 -26.73
CA ARG A 212 26.46 8.13 -26.70
C ARG A 212 26.14 7.29 -27.94
N GLN A 213 27.03 7.32 -28.91
CA GLN A 213 26.87 6.55 -30.16
C GLN A 213 27.23 5.06 -30.00
N ASP A 214 27.99 4.74 -28.95
CA ASP A 214 28.48 3.43 -28.58
C ASP A 214 27.45 2.56 -27.85
N LEU A 215 26.27 3.10 -27.52
CA LEU A 215 25.17 2.30 -26.96
C LEU A 215 24.66 1.30 -28.00
N ILE A 216 24.71 0.02 -27.62
CA ILE A 216 24.17 -1.10 -28.39
C ILE A 216 22.82 -1.45 -27.77
N PHE A 217 21.76 -1.45 -28.57
CA PHE A 217 20.41 -1.73 -28.13
C PHE A 217 19.97 -3.11 -28.63
N GLY A 218 19.12 -3.80 -27.85
CA GLY A 218 18.48 -5.05 -28.25
C GLY A 218 17.02 -4.88 -28.71
N GLU A 219 16.25 -5.97 -28.73
CA GLU A 219 14.84 -5.99 -29.20
C GLU A 219 13.85 -5.29 -28.27
N ILE A 220 13.08 -4.29 -28.72
CA ILE A 220 11.97 -3.66 -27.94
C ILE A 220 11.00 -4.73 -27.43
N LYS A 221 10.86 -4.81 -26.10
CA LYS A 221 9.87 -5.67 -25.42
C LYS A 221 8.59 -4.94 -25.05
N PHE A 222 8.68 -3.63 -24.82
CA PHE A 222 7.55 -2.82 -24.43
C PHE A 222 7.76 -1.38 -24.85
N LYS A 223 6.68 -0.70 -25.26
CA LYS A 223 6.64 0.74 -25.55
C LYS A 223 5.28 1.26 -25.10
N SER A 224 5.26 2.42 -24.46
CA SER A 224 4.02 3.09 -24.06
C SER A 224 4.20 4.60 -24.19
N ASN A 225 3.13 5.27 -24.62
CA ASN A 225 3.04 6.72 -24.59
C ASN A 225 2.33 7.11 -23.29
N TYR A 226 2.90 8.07 -22.58
CA TYR A 226 2.37 8.52 -21.30
C TYR A 226 1.99 10.00 -21.35
N SER A 227 0.85 10.32 -20.77
CA SER A 227 0.41 11.70 -20.58
C SER A 227 -0.02 11.86 -19.12
N PRO A 228 0.74 12.60 -18.29
CA PRO A 228 0.41 12.72 -16.89
C PRO A 228 -0.94 13.39 -16.64
N ASN A 229 -1.84 12.61 -16.06
CA ASN A 229 -3.17 13.02 -15.62
C ASN A 229 -3.25 12.86 -14.11
N VAL A 230 -3.43 13.95 -13.38
CA VAL A 230 -3.75 13.89 -11.94
C VAL A 230 -5.26 13.95 -11.80
N ARG A 231 -5.87 12.94 -11.17
CA ARG A 231 -7.34 12.78 -11.04
C ARG A 231 -7.71 12.18 -9.70
N VAL A 232 -8.87 12.55 -9.17
CA VAL A 232 -9.48 11.91 -8.00
C VAL A 232 -10.99 12.09 -8.05
N VAL A 233 -11.72 11.06 -7.65
CA VAL A 233 -13.17 11.12 -7.42
C VAL A 233 -13.47 11.87 -6.13
N ASN A 234 -14.57 12.62 -6.10
CA ASN A 234 -15.00 13.29 -4.87
C ASN A 234 -15.72 12.34 -3.88
N LYS A 235 -16.08 11.13 -4.33
CA LYS A 235 -16.69 10.05 -3.53
C LYS A 235 -16.17 8.71 -4.02
N PHE A 236 -15.84 7.82 -3.09
CA PHE A 236 -15.32 6.48 -3.40
C PHE A 236 -16.42 5.42 -3.50
N SER A 237 -17.66 5.80 -3.22
CA SER A 237 -18.83 4.94 -3.32
C SER A 237 -20.09 5.72 -3.64
N GLU A 238 -21.01 5.05 -4.33
CA GLU A 238 -22.37 5.52 -4.59
C GLU A 238 -23.32 4.32 -4.63
N GLY A 239 -24.30 4.30 -3.73
CA GLY A 239 -25.21 3.17 -3.59
C GLY A 239 -24.46 1.87 -3.28
N ARG A 240 -24.55 0.90 -4.20
CA ARG A 240 -23.95 -0.44 -4.06
C ARG A 240 -22.65 -0.61 -4.83
N VAL A 241 -22.11 0.50 -5.35
CA VAL A 241 -20.91 0.51 -6.19
C VAL A 241 -19.80 1.31 -5.53
N PHE A 242 -18.60 0.75 -5.53
CA PHE A 242 -17.37 1.33 -4.97
C PHE A 242 -16.31 1.46 -6.06
N VAL A 243 -15.35 2.37 -5.90
CA VAL A 243 -14.15 2.44 -6.73
C VAL A 243 -12.89 2.38 -5.88
N ALA A 244 -11.85 1.72 -6.38
CA ALA A 244 -10.55 1.64 -5.74
C ALA A 244 -9.41 1.66 -6.77
N GLY A 245 -8.23 2.12 -6.35
CA GLY A 245 -7.07 2.25 -7.23
C GLY A 245 -7.29 3.31 -8.30
N ASP A 246 -6.79 3.06 -9.51
CA ASP A 246 -6.80 4.05 -10.60
C ASP A 246 -8.19 4.42 -11.10
N ALA A 247 -9.19 3.57 -10.86
CA ALA A 247 -10.59 3.90 -11.11
C ALA A 247 -11.09 5.05 -10.20
N ALA A 248 -10.46 5.25 -9.04
CA ALA A 248 -10.78 6.30 -8.09
C ALA A 248 -9.80 7.48 -8.15
N HIS A 249 -8.52 7.23 -8.36
CA HIS A 249 -7.49 8.27 -8.32
C HIS A 249 -6.27 7.94 -9.18
N VAL A 250 -5.80 8.92 -9.94
CA VAL A 250 -4.62 8.80 -10.79
C VAL A 250 -3.62 9.85 -10.33
N HIS A 251 -2.39 9.41 -10.06
CA HIS A 251 -1.32 10.27 -9.57
C HIS A 251 -0.34 10.63 -10.69
N SER A 252 0.44 11.69 -10.45
CA SER A 252 1.64 11.91 -11.23
C SER A 252 2.68 10.84 -10.89
N PRO A 253 3.35 10.27 -11.89
CA PRO A 253 4.27 9.20 -11.67
C PRO A 253 5.54 9.55 -10.95
N THR A 254 5.90 10.82 -11.03
CA THR A 254 6.98 11.40 -10.24
C THR A 254 6.78 11.26 -8.72
N GLY A 255 5.54 10.95 -8.31
CA GLY A 255 5.16 10.62 -6.95
C GLY A 255 5.47 9.20 -6.49
N SER A 256 5.62 8.24 -7.41
CA SER A 256 6.12 6.92 -7.05
C SER A 256 7.64 6.94 -6.99
N GLN A 257 8.22 6.04 -6.20
CA GLN A 257 9.64 6.09 -5.87
C GLN A 257 10.51 5.68 -7.07
N ASP A 258 9.91 5.10 -8.09
CA ASP A 258 10.40 4.79 -9.42
C ASP A 258 10.00 5.87 -10.46
N ALA A 259 9.82 7.13 -10.03
CA ALA A 259 9.47 8.34 -10.80
C ALA A 259 10.05 8.49 -12.22
N VAL A 260 11.13 7.79 -12.55
CA VAL A 260 11.70 7.76 -13.90
C VAL A 260 11.04 6.72 -14.81
N CYS A 261 10.61 5.59 -14.25
CA CYS A 261 9.97 4.47 -14.96
C CYS A 261 8.46 4.49 -14.92
N SER A 262 7.90 4.99 -13.83
CA SER A 262 6.45 5.11 -13.72
C SER A 262 5.87 6.21 -14.62
N ASP A 263 6.72 7.15 -15.05
CA ASP A 263 6.46 8.24 -16.01
C ASP A 263 6.09 7.74 -17.42
N LEU A 264 5.95 6.43 -17.64
CA LEU A 264 5.80 5.82 -18.95
C LEU A 264 4.59 4.89 -19.09
N ASN A 265 3.75 4.75 -18.06
CA ASN A 265 2.66 3.78 -18.09
C ASN A 265 1.36 4.26 -17.43
N GLU A 266 0.36 4.61 -18.25
CA GLU A 266 -0.97 5.11 -17.83
C GLU A 266 -1.85 4.01 -17.18
N LYS A 267 -1.48 2.74 -17.34
CA LYS A 267 -2.36 1.58 -17.06
C LYS A 267 -1.93 0.74 -15.84
N TYR A 268 -0.90 1.16 -15.11
CA TYR A 268 -0.14 0.26 -14.22
C TYR A 268 0.12 0.84 -12.81
N TYR A 269 -0.71 1.77 -12.33
CA TYR A 269 -0.57 2.42 -11.02
C TYR A 269 -1.11 1.58 -9.83
N HIS A 270 -1.03 0.25 -9.92
CA HIS A 270 -1.76 -0.68 -9.04
C HIS A 270 -1.17 -0.90 -7.62
N GLY A 271 0.08 -0.52 -7.34
CA GLY A 271 0.81 -1.09 -6.20
C GLY A 271 0.58 -0.44 -4.83
N LEU A 272 0.73 0.88 -4.73
CA LEU A 272 1.04 1.51 -3.43
C LEU A 272 -0.18 1.91 -2.62
N ILE A 273 -1.12 2.54 -3.30
CA ILE A 273 -2.29 3.16 -2.69
C ILE A 273 -3.54 2.30 -2.87
N GLY A 274 -3.61 1.59 -4.01
CA GLY A 274 -4.68 0.66 -4.34
C GLY A 274 -4.86 -0.40 -3.26
N VAL A 275 -3.80 -1.18 -2.95
CA VAL A 275 -3.86 -2.29 -1.97
C VAL A 275 -4.40 -1.82 -0.62
N ASN A 276 -3.97 -0.64 -0.17
CA ASN A 276 -4.46 -0.03 1.07
C ASN A 276 -5.93 0.41 0.98
N CYS A 277 -6.38 0.91 -0.17
CA CYS A 277 -7.79 1.18 -0.44
C CYS A 277 -8.64 -0.12 -0.40
N GLN A 278 -8.16 -1.21 -1.00
CA GLN A 278 -8.90 -2.48 -1.00
C GLN A 278 -8.91 -3.15 0.38
N LEU A 279 -7.80 -3.10 1.13
CA LEU A 279 -7.78 -3.59 2.52
C LEU A 279 -8.76 -2.83 3.41
N ASN A 280 -8.83 -1.50 3.27
CA ASN A 280 -9.76 -0.68 4.04
C ASN A 280 -11.23 -1.02 3.75
N LEU A 281 -11.58 -1.25 2.48
CA LEU A 281 -12.95 -1.59 2.08
C LEU A 281 -13.31 -3.06 2.39
N GLY A 282 -12.37 -3.99 2.18
CA GLY A 282 -12.65 -5.43 2.15
C GLY A 282 -13.28 -5.96 3.45
N TRP A 283 -12.73 -5.59 4.60
CA TRP A 283 -13.27 -6.05 5.88
C TRP A 283 -14.63 -5.43 6.20
N LYS A 284 -14.83 -4.14 5.84
CA LYS A 284 -16.10 -3.43 6.02
C LYS A 284 -17.20 -4.08 5.19
N LEU A 285 -16.90 -4.35 3.92
CA LEU A 285 -17.81 -5.02 3.00
C LEU A 285 -18.16 -6.43 3.47
N ALA A 286 -17.17 -7.18 3.96
CA ALA A 286 -17.41 -8.51 4.51
C ALA A 286 -18.35 -8.48 5.73
N LEU A 287 -18.17 -7.53 6.66
CA LEU A 287 -19.04 -7.41 7.84
C LEU A 287 -20.47 -7.04 7.45
N VAL A 288 -20.65 -6.09 6.53
CA VAL A 288 -21.99 -5.69 6.06
C VAL A 288 -22.67 -6.80 5.27
N GLU A 289 -21.95 -7.45 4.36
CA GLU A 289 -22.51 -8.54 3.54
C GLU A 289 -22.97 -9.72 4.41
N LEU A 290 -22.22 -10.02 5.47
CA LEU A 290 -22.55 -11.09 6.41
C LEU A 290 -23.55 -10.66 7.50
N GLY A 291 -24.05 -9.43 7.46
CA GLY A 291 -25.08 -8.94 8.39
C GLY A 291 -24.58 -8.61 9.80
N PHE A 292 -23.28 -8.46 9.98
CA PHE A 292 -22.66 -8.12 11.27
C PHE A 292 -22.52 -6.61 11.48
N ALA A 293 -22.54 -5.82 10.42
CA ALA A 293 -22.45 -4.36 10.46
C ALA A 293 -23.54 -3.71 9.60
N SER A 294 -23.86 -2.45 9.94
CA SER A 294 -24.77 -1.60 9.18
C SER A 294 -24.11 -1.12 7.88
N GLU A 295 -24.89 -0.86 6.83
CA GLU A 295 -24.38 -0.26 5.59
C GLU A 295 -23.69 1.11 5.84
N SER A 296 -24.00 1.80 6.95
CA SER A 296 -23.30 3.03 7.38
C SER A 296 -21.80 2.82 7.65
N LEU A 297 -21.35 1.59 7.92
CA LEU A 297 -19.92 1.30 8.03
C LEU A 297 -19.21 1.55 6.68
N LEU A 298 -19.89 1.33 5.55
CA LEU A 298 -19.30 1.49 4.21
C LEU A 298 -19.11 2.96 3.83
N SER A 299 -19.86 3.91 4.39
CA SER A 299 -19.62 5.34 4.14
C SER A 299 -18.28 5.81 4.68
N THR A 300 -17.73 5.12 5.69
CA THR A 300 -16.39 5.40 6.23
C THR A 300 -15.29 5.15 5.21
N TYR A 301 -15.53 4.39 4.14
CA TYR A 301 -14.54 4.19 3.08
C TYR A 301 -14.18 5.51 2.41
N THR A 302 -15.18 6.29 2.00
CA THR A 302 -14.96 7.63 1.45
C THR A 302 -14.40 8.57 2.52
N GLU A 303 -14.95 8.53 3.74
CA GLU A 303 -14.49 9.37 4.86
C GLU A 303 -12.99 9.20 5.12
N GLU A 304 -12.49 7.97 5.12
CA GLU A 304 -11.10 7.65 5.45
C GLU A 304 -10.15 7.82 4.26
N ARG A 305 -10.56 7.41 3.05
CA ARG A 305 -9.64 7.37 1.90
C ARG A 305 -9.51 8.71 1.20
N LEU A 306 -10.59 9.47 1.02
CA LEU A 306 -10.53 10.71 0.25
C LEU A 306 -9.47 11.72 0.76
N PRO A 307 -9.35 12.00 2.08
CA PRO A 307 -8.33 12.94 2.58
C PRO A 307 -6.90 12.43 2.37
N VAL A 308 -6.65 11.13 2.61
CA VAL A 308 -5.34 10.49 2.41
C VAL A 308 -4.90 10.56 0.96
N ILE A 309 -5.82 10.30 0.02
CA ILE A 309 -5.55 10.38 -1.41
C ILE A 309 -5.31 11.82 -1.84
N SER A 310 -6.11 12.76 -1.34
CA SER A 310 -5.97 14.19 -1.65
C SER A 310 -4.63 14.75 -1.20
N HIS A 311 -4.17 14.40 0.01
CA HIS A 311 -2.84 14.75 0.49
C HIS A 311 -1.74 14.19 -0.41
N MET A 312 -1.81 12.89 -0.71
CA MET A 312 -0.81 12.24 -1.55
C MET A 312 -0.77 12.84 -2.97
N LEU A 313 -1.91 13.22 -3.55
CA LEU A 313 -1.94 13.93 -4.83
C LEU A 313 -1.21 15.27 -4.76
N LYS A 314 -1.35 16.02 -3.66
CA LYS A 314 -0.64 17.27 -3.44
C LYS A 314 0.87 17.06 -3.31
N GLU A 315 1.30 16.06 -2.54
CA GLU A 315 2.72 15.72 -2.38
C GLU A 315 3.36 15.28 -3.71
N THR A 316 2.71 14.36 -4.42
CA THR A 316 3.19 13.86 -5.71
C THR A 316 3.22 14.95 -6.80
N THR A 317 2.28 15.90 -6.76
CA THR A 317 2.28 17.08 -7.64
C THR A 317 3.45 18.02 -7.31
N THR A 318 3.72 18.27 -6.02
CA THR A 318 4.86 19.08 -5.56
C THR A 318 6.19 18.46 -6.00
N LEU A 319 6.34 17.14 -5.84
CA LEU A 319 7.52 16.39 -6.29
C LEU A 319 7.72 16.48 -7.80
N LEU A 320 6.64 16.39 -8.59
CA LEU A 320 6.69 16.59 -10.04
C LEU A 320 7.24 17.99 -10.39
N HIS A 321 6.70 19.05 -9.79
CA HIS A 321 7.18 20.41 -10.03
C HIS A 321 8.65 20.60 -9.63
N SER A 322 9.06 20.02 -8.50
CA SER A 322 10.43 20.08 -8.02
C SER A 322 11.39 19.35 -8.96
N THR A 323 11.01 18.15 -9.42
CA THR A 323 11.78 17.36 -10.40
C THR A 323 11.93 18.11 -11.74
N ARG A 324 10.87 18.78 -12.21
CA ARG A 324 10.88 19.58 -13.46
C ARG A 324 11.72 20.85 -13.38
N SER A 325 11.91 21.41 -12.19
CA SER A 325 12.62 22.67 -12.00
C SER A 325 14.14 22.49 -11.92
N VAL A 326 14.63 21.25 -11.97
CA VAL A 326 16.06 20.93 -11.96
C VAL A 326 16.71 21.36 -13.27
N LYS A 327 17.38 22.53 -13.25
CA LYS A 327 18.23 22.99 -14.35
C LYS A 327 19.62 22.35 -14.27
N THR A 328 20.14 21.92 -15.42
CA THR A 328 21.49 21.33 -15.56
C THR A 328 22.64 22.33 -15.36
N ASN A 329 22.36 23.61 -15.06
CA ASN A 329 23.35 24.66 -14.82
C ASN A 329 23.96 24.64 -13.39
N GLY A 330 24.39 23.47 -12.91
CA GLY A 330 25.21 23.35 -11.70
C GLY A 330 24.48 23.31 -10.35
N GLY A 331 23.14 23.22 -10.34
CA GLY A 331 22.36 22.95 -9.11
C GLY A 331 22.44 21.48 -8.68
N ASP A 332 22.18 21.20 -7.39
CA ASP A 332 22.11 19.82 -6.89
C ASP A 332 20.86 19.11 -7.43
N VAL A 333 21.04 18.31 -8.47
CA VAL A 333 19.97 17.48 -9.07
C VAL A 333 19.31 16.54 -8.07
N SER A 334 19.99 16.09 -7.01
CA SER A 334 19.41 15.13 -6.07
C SER A 334 18.23 15.69 -5.26
N HIS A 335 18.14 17.02 -5.09
CA HIS A 335 17.12 17.62 -4.25
C HIS A 335 15.69 17.41 -4.80
N GLY A 336 15.48 17.57 -6.12
CA GLY A 336 14.18 17.33 -6.75
C GLY A 336 13.80 15.84 -6.82
N TRP A 337 14.79 14.95 -6.67
CA TRP A 337 14.64 13.51 -6.83
C TRP A 337 14.59 12.74 -5.51
N LYS A 338 14.91 13.38 -4.38
CA LYS A 338 14.68 12.81 -3.05
C LYS A 338 13.19 12.62 -2.82
N ARG A 339 12.83 11.50 -2.18
CA ARG A 339 11.45 11.15 -1.85
C ARG A 339 11.23 11.35 -0.36
N THR A 340 10.07 11.90 -0.02
CA THR A 340 9.70 12.22 1.36
C THR A 340 9.25 10.98 2.12
N ARG A 341 9.23 11.07 3.46
CA ARG A 341 8.70 10.02 4.34
C ARG A 341 7.26 9.62 3.99
N ASP A 342 6.45 10.56 3.51
CA ASP A 342 5.05 10.33 3.13
C ASP A 342 4.91 9.24 2.06
N LEU A 343 5.89 9.10 1.17
CA LEU A 343 5.91 8.06 0.15
C LEU A 343 6.15 6.65 0.70
N LYS A 344 6.57 6.51 1.96
CA LYS A 344 6.54 5.22 2.70
C LYS A 344 5.15 4.86 3.18
N MET A 345 4.25 5.84 3.24
CA MET A 345 2.86 5.73 3.70
C MET A 345 2.70 5.24 5.15
N LEU A 346 3.78 5.29 5.95
CA LEU A 346 3.78 4.85 7.35
C LEU A 346 3.07 5.83 8.29
N GLY A 347 2.89 7.08 7.86
CA GLY A 347 2.15 8.11 8.61
C GLY A 347 0.65 8.17 8.31
N VAL A 348 0.16 7.36 7.36
CA VAL A 348 -1.26 7.32 7.01
C VAL A 348 -2.07 7.02 8.27
N ASN A 349 -3.00 7.93 8.58
CA ASN A 349 -3.91 7.80 9.69
C ASN A 349 -5.34 8.20 9.29
N TYR A 350 -6.29 7.87 10.15
CA TYR A 350 -7.71 8.15 9.97
C TYR A 350 -8.31 8.85 11.20
N ARG A 351 -7.52 9.67 11.91
CA ARG A 351 -7.90 10.24 13.23
C ARG A 351 -9.26 10.96 13.28
N TRP A 352 -9.81 11.35 12.13
CA TRP A 352 -11.11 12.01 11.96
C TRP A 352 -12.30 11.04 11.73
N SER A 353 -12.03 9.75 11.57
CA SER A 353 -13.03 8.74 11.19
C SER A 353 -14.09 8.55 12.26
N SER A 354 -15.33 8.39 11.82
CA SER A 354 -16.52 8.26 12.66
C SER A 354 -16.60 6.95 13.45
N ILE A 355 -15.80 5.95 13.09
CA ILE A 355 -15.81 4.62 13.74
C ILE A 355 -14.70 4.42 14.76
N LEU A 356 -13.90 5.45 15.05
CA LEU A 356 -12.83 5.37 16.04
C LEU A 356 -13.34 5.61 17.45
N PHE A 357 -12.59 5.14 18.44
CA PHE A 357 -12.85 5.43 19.84
C PHE A 357 -11.55 5.56 20.64
N ASP A 358 -11.24 6.78 21.08
CA ASP A 358 -9.98 7.10 21.79
C ASP A 358 -10.30 7.77 23.12
N GLU A 359 -10.10 7.05 24.23
CA GLU A 359 -10.29 7.59 25.58
C GLU A 359 -9.06 8.38 26.07
N ARG A 360 -7.89 8.16 25.45
CA ARG A 360 -6.66 8.87 25.80
C ARG A 360 -6.60 10.25 25.17
N HIS A 361 -7.11 10.34 23.95
CA HIS A 361 -7.15 11.56 23.15
C HIS A 361 -8.56 11.79 22.58
N PRO A 362 -9.54 12.18 23.42
CA PRO A 362 -10.91 12.36 22.96
C PRO A 362 -11.00 13.34 21.79
N GLN A 363 -11.71 12.94 20.72
CA GLN A 363 -11.91 13.79 19.55
C GLN A 363 -12.62 15.09 19.94
N GLN A 364 -11.99 16.24 19.67
CA GLN A 364 -12.64 17.54 19.76
C GLN A 364 -13.23 17.90 18.39
N THR A 365 -14.52 18.24 18.34
CA THR A 365 -15.26 18.57 17.09
C THR A 365 -14.60 19.70 16.29
N SER A 366 -13.96 20.66 16.98
CA SER A 366 -13.22 21.78 16.37
C SER A 366 -11.88 21.40 15.72
N GLY A 367 -11.40 20.17 15.94
CA GLY A 367 -10.12 19.68 15.43
C GLY A 367 -10.19 18.86 14.13
N LYS A 368 -11.40 18.48 13.67
CA LYS A 368 -11.58 17.56 12.55
C LYS A 368 -10.97 18.08 11.25
N GLU A 369 -11.11 19.37 10.96
CA GLU A 369 -10.51 20.00 9.76
C GLU A 369 -8.97 19.96 9.81
N LYS A 370 -8.37 20.22 10.97
CA LYS A 370 -6.91 20.16 11.15
C LYS A 370 -6.40 18.73 10.97
N GLN A 371 -7.14 17.73 11.47
CA GLN A 371 -6.79 16.31 11.30
C GLN A 371 -6.91 15.85 9.84
N LEU A 372 -7.93 16.31 9.12
CA LEU A 372 -8.09 16.03 7.68
C LEU A 372 -6.92 16.58 6.85
N LEU A 373 -6.31 17.68 7.30
CA LEU A 373 -5.11 18.26 6.69
C LEU A 373 -3.81 17.53 7.09
N ASP A 374 -3.84 16.67 8.11
CA ASP A 374 -2.70 15.89 8.61
C ASP A 374 -2.87 14.38 8.41
N ALA A 375 -3.32 13.99 7.22
CA ALA A 375 -3.56 12.60 6.86
C ALA A 375 -2.31 11.69 6.88
N TYR A 376 -1.10 12.28 7.00
CA TYR A 376 0.18 11.59 7.09
C TYR A 376 0.92 11.81 8.42
N GLY A 377 0.28 12.39 9.43
CA GLY A 377 0.77 12.39 10.82
C GLY A 377 2.09 13.14 10.99
N THR A 378 2.15 14.38 10.50
CA THR A 378 3.24 15.33 10.76
C THR A 378 3.34 15.70 12.24
N ASP A 379 2.22 15.62 12.97
CA ASP A 379 2.18 15.77 14.42
C ASP A 379 2.20 14.41 15.13
N THR A 380 3.36 14.08 15.72
CA THR A 380 3.58 12.90 16.57
C THR A 380 3.55 13.24 18.06
N SER A 381 3.16 14.47 18.44
CA SER A 381 3.04 14.84 19.84
C SER A 381 1.85 14.10 20.47
N GLY A 382 2.03 13.50 21.64
CA GLY A 382 0.98 12.74 22.35
C GLY A 382 1.04 11.22 22.21
N GLY A 383 1.88 10.67 21.34
CA GLY A 383 2.05 9.21 21.19
C GLY A 383 1.07 8.59 20.20
N LEU A 384 0.63 7.35 20.45
CA LEU A 384 -0.28 6.61 19.56
C LEU A 384 -1.72 7.10 19.76
N HIS A 385 -2.43 7.33 18.65
CA HIS A 385 -3.85 7.67 18.64
C HIS A 385 -4.68 6.59 17.94
N ALA A 386 -5.97 6.51 18.26
CA ALA A 386 -6.90 5.80 17.39
C ALA A 386 -6.94 6.49 16.02
N GLY A 387 -6.98 5.68 14.97
CA GLY A 387 -6.83 6.09 13.57
C GLY A 387 -5.41 5.94 13.06
N ASP A 388 -4.40 5.82 13.92
CA ASP A 388 -3.02 5.63 13.48
C ASP A 388 -2.76 4.21 12.99
N ARG A 389 -1.73 4.10 12.15
CA ARG A 389 -1.11 2.82 11.82
C ARG A 389 -0.75 2.05 13.10
N ALA A 390 -1.16 0.78 13.21
CA ALA A 390 -0.74 -0.08 14.31
C ALA A 390 0.78 -0.28 14.29
N GLN A 391 1.40 -0.28 15.46
CA GLN A 391 2.85 -0.50 15.61
C GLN A 391 3.14 -2.00 15.68
N ASP A 392 4.29 -2.41 15.13
CA ASP A 392 4.79 -3.75 15.41
C ASP A 392 5.41 -3.80 16.82
N ALA A 393 5.56 -5.02 17.34
CA ALA A 393 6.38 -5.30 18.50
C ALA A 393 6.97 -6.69 18.32
N PRO A 394 8.26 -6.81 17.92
CA PRO A 394 8.97 -8.08 17.90
C PRO A 394 9.31 -8.54 19.32
N GLY A 395 9.84 -9.77 19.44
CA GLY A 395 10.30 -10.29 20.73
C GLY A 395 9.18 -10.84 21.63
N LEU A 396 7.99 -11.10 21.07
CA LEU A 396 6.88 -11.64 21.85
C LEU A 396 7.03 -13.15 22.03
N ALA A 397 7.28 -13.62 23.25
CA ALA A 397 7.34 -15.05 23.55
C ALA A 397 5.92 -15.59 23.73
N LEU A 398 5.50 -16.57 22.91
CA LEU A 398 4.17 -17.18 23.01
C LEU A 398 4.04 -18.00 24.30
N VAL A 399 2.83 -18.02 24.87
CA VAL A 399 2.49 -18.86 26.02
C VAL A 399 1.48 -19.92 25.59
N GLU A 400 1.86 -21.18 25.69
CA GLU A 400 1.02 -22.34 25.33
C GLU A 400 0.96 -23.32 26.51
N ALA A 401 -0.25 -23.70 26.93
CA ALA A 401 -0.46 -24.60 28.07
C ALA A 401 0.39 -24.24 29.31
N ASP A 402 0.37 -22.94 29.67
CA ASP A 402 1.13 -22.32 30.76
C ASP A 402 2.66 -22.44 30.65
N LYS A 403 3.17 -22.69 29.44
CA LYS A 403 4.61 -22.72 29.15
C LYS A 403 4.98 -21.62 28.18
N ILE A 404 6.07 -20.93 28.51
CA ILE A 404 6.66 -19.90 27.65
C ILE A 404 7.47 -20.61 26.55
N SER A 405 7.12 -20.33 25.30
CA SER A 405 7.85 -20.80 24.13
C SER A 405 9.23 -20.15 24.07
N GLY A 406 10.23 -20.91 23.63
CA GLY A 406 11.56 -20.38 23.31
C GLY A 406 11.61 -19.61 21.98
N GLU A 407 10.58 -19.74 21.13
CA GLU A 407 10.47 -18.98 19.90
C GLU A 407 9.67 -17.69 20.12
N THR A 408 10.12 -16.61 19.49
CA THR A 408 9.45 -15.30 19.55
C THR A 408 8.68 -15.01 18.26
N THR A 409 7.64 -14.20 18.40
CA THR A 409 6.81 -13.68 17.31
C THR A 409 6.77 -12.15 17.35
N SER A 410 5.91 -11.54 16.53
CA SER A 410 5.62 -10.11 16.59
C SER A 410 4.13 -9.83 16.46
N LEU A 411 3.68 -8.62 16.85
CA LEU A 411 2.29 -8.20 16.65
C LEU A 411 1.86 -8.29 15.18
N PHE A 412 2.74 -7.94 14.25
CA PHE A 412 2.44 -8.06 12.81
C PHE A 412 2.19 -9.49 12.35
N ARG A 413 2.78 -10.50 13.01
CA ARG A 413 2.49 -11.91 12.73
C ARG A 413 1.20 -12.38 13.39
N ILE A 414 0.73 -11.70 14.43
CA ILE A 414 -0.52 -12.00 15.15
C ILE A 414 -1.74 -11.38 14.46
N PHE A 415 -1.59 -10.16 13.91
CA PHE A 415 -2.64 -9.43 13.20
C PHE A 415 -3.12 -10.19 11.96
N SER A 416 -4.36 -9.89 11.54
CA SER A 416 -5.02 -10.57 10.43
C SER A 416 -5.87 -9.60 9.62
N SER A 417 -5.89 -9.80 8.31
CA SER A 417 -6.77 -9.07 7.37
C SER A 417 -8.27 -9.38 7.50
N THR A 418 -8.67 -10.26 8.43
CA THR A 418 -10.06 -10.71 8.60
C THR A 418 -10.63 -10.49 10.00
N ARG A 419 -9.79 -10.19 10.99
CA ARG A 419 -10.17 -10.10 12.40
C ARG A 419 -9.64 -8.84 13.05
N HIS A 420 -10.46 -8.19 13.86
CA HIS A 420 -10.02 -7.18 14.80
C HIS A 420 -9.21 -7.87 15.90
N ALA A 421 -8.02 -7.37 16.20
CA ALA A 421 -7.22 -7.85 17.32
C ALA A 421 -7.50 -6.95 18.54
N VAL A 422 -8.10 -7.53 19.59
CA VAL A 422 -8.26 -6.89 20.89
C VAL A 422 -6.98 -7.18 21.69
N LEU A 423 -6.12 -6.17 21.75
CA LEU A 423 -4.87 -6.21 22.50
C LEU A 423 -5.13 -5.79 23.94
N VAL A 424 -4.73 -6.64 24.88
CA VAL A 424 -4.77 -6.38 26.31
C VAL A 424 -3.35 -6.46 26.85
N LEU A 425 -2.72 -5.29 27.02
CA LEU A 425 -1.41 -5.18 27.63
C LEU A 425 -1.61 -4.85 29.10
N SER A 426 -1.52 -5.85 29.97
CA SER A 426 -1.74 -5.68 31.42
C SER A 426 -1.13 -6.84 32.22
N SER A 427 -0.71 -6.55 33.44
CA SER A 427 -0.43 -7.55 34.48
C SER A 427 -1.62 -7.75 35.45
N ASN A 428 -2.69 -6.95 35.32
CA ASN A 428 -3.83 -6.98 36.21
C ASN A 428 -4.85 -8.03 35.74
N GLY A 429 -4.92 -9.15 36.47
CA GLY A 429 -5.82 -10.27 36.16
C GLY A 429 -7.30 -9.90 36.08
N ASP A 430 -7.78 -8.99 36.94
CA ASP A 430 -9.19 -8.58 36.95
C ASP A 430 -9.55 -7.78 35.70
N GLN A 431 -8.65 -6.90 35.25
CA GLN A 431 -8.85 -6.14 34.02
C GLN A 431 -8.77 -7.02 32.77
N ILE A 432 -7.83 -7.97 32.74
CA ILE A 432 -7.74 -8.97 31.68
C ILE A 432 -9.05 -9.76 31.59
N ALA A 433 -9.52 -10.31 32.71
CA ALA A 433 -10.74 -11.11 32.76
C ALA A 433 -11.97 -10.33 32.29
N ALA A 434 -12.13 -9.07 32.74
CA ALA A 434 -13.25 -8.22 32.34
C ALA A 434 -13.26 -7.92 30.83
N VAL A 435 -12.08 -7.66 30.23
CA VAL A 435 -11.97 -7.41 28.79
C VAL A 435 -12.23 -8.69 27.98
N LEU A 436 -11.67 -9.82 28.41
CA LEU A 436 -11.88 -11.11 27.76
C LEU A 436 -13.35 -11.56 27.83
N GLU A 437 -14.04 -11.33 28.94
CA GLU A 437 -15.47 -11.66 29.07
C GLU A 437 -16.31 -10.97 27.99
N LEU A 438 -16.07 -9.67 27.77
CA LEU A 438 -16.75 -8.92 26.72
C LEU A 438 -16.32 -9.37 25.33
N ALA A 439 -15.01 -9.48 25.07
CA ALA A 439 -14.48 -9.81 23.76
C ALA A 439 -14.93 -11.20 23.29
N ASN A 440 -15.06 -12.16 24.21
CA ASN A 440 -15.52 -13.52 23.92
C ASN A 440 -17.02 -13.62 23.63
N LYS A 441 -17.81 -12.57 23.92
CA LYS A 441 -19.22 -12.45 23.46
C LYS A 441 -19.32 -11.99 22.00
N LEU A 442 -18.25 -11.43 21.44
CA LEU A 442 -18.20 -10.97 20.05
C LEU A 442 -17.98 -12.15 19.09
N PRO A 443 -18.34 -12.03 17.80
CA PRO A 443 -18.19 -13.12 16.86
C PRO A 443 -16.71 -13.53 16.69
N PRO A 444 -16.32 -14.77 17.05
CA PRO A 444 -14.90 -15.20 17.03
C PRO A 444 -14.31 -15.26 15.61
N ARG A 445 -15.18 -15.24 14.59
CA ARG A 445 -14.77 -15.10 13.18
C ARG A 445 -14.16 -13.73 12.86
N PHE A 446 -14.54 -12.67 13.59
CA PHE A 446 -14.16 -11.28 13.30
C PHE A 446 -13.38 -10.60 14.42
N VAL A 447 -13.23 -11.25 15.57
CA VAL A 447 -12.50 -10.75 16.72
C VAL A 447 -11.50 -11.82 17.15
N ARG A 448 -10.29 -11.39 17.49
CA ARG A 448 -9.25 -12.21 18.09
C ARG A 448 -8.74 -11.52 19.35
N THR A 449 -8.67 -12.22 20.46
CA THR A 449 -8.13 -11.69 21.72
C THR A 449 -6.64 -11.98 21.83
N VAL A 450 -5.87 -10.98 22.24
CA VAL A 450 -4.41 -11.07 22.38
C VAL A 450 -4.04 -10.44 23.71
N VAL A 451 -3.60 -11.27 24.66
CA VAL A 451 -3.09 -10.80 25.95
C VAL A 451 -1.57 -10.73 25.87
N VAL A 452 -1.03 -9.56 26.16
CA VAL A 452 0.40 -9.31 26.23
C VAL A 452 0.77 -9.03 27.69
N LEU A 453 1.50 -9.96 28.30
CA LEU A 453 2.02 -9.82 29.65
C LEU A 453 3.34 -9.05 29.63
N PRO A 454 3.68 -8.30 30.69
CA PRO A 454 4.92 -7.55 30.73
C PRO A 454 6.12 -8.49 30.84
N ARG A 455 7.30 -7.96 30.54
CA ARG A 455 8.58 -8.67 30.67
C ARG A 455 8.70 -9.39 32.02
N ASP A 456 9.30 -10.58 32.00
CA ASP A 456 9.57 -11.41 33.18
C ASP A 456 8.32 -11.89 33.95
N SER A 457 7.13 -11.76 33.34
CA SER A 457 5.89 -12.26 33.95
C SER A 457 5.75 -13.78 33.80
N ALA A 458 5.23 -14.41 34.86
CA ALA A 458 4.71 -15.77 34.75
C ALA A 458 3.34 -15.76 34.06
N PRO A 459 2.95 -16.85 33.36
CA PRO A 459 1.59 -17.05 32.89
C PRO A 459 0.57 -16.86 34.02
N LEU A 460 -0.51 -16.11 33.75
CA LEU A 460 -1.57 -15.82 34.72
C LEU A 460 -2.82 -16.64 34.40
N PRO A 461 -3.51 -17.26 35.39
CA PRO A 461 -4.77 -17.99 35.14
C PRO A 461 -5.86 -17.13 34.48
N ALA A 462 -5.84 -15.81 34.71
CA ALA A 462 -6.78 -14.85 34.14
C ALA A 462 -6.65 -14.69 32.61
N THR A 463 -5.58 -15.19 31.98
CA THR A 463 -5.45 -15.20 30.52
C THR A 463 -6.19 -16.38 29.86
N SER A 464 -6.76 -17.29 30.67
CA SER A 464 -7.58 -18.39 30.19
C SER A 464 -8.76 -17.88 29.37
N GLY A 465 -8.88 -18.35 28.13
CA GLY A 465 -9.89 -17.89 27.18
C GLY A 465 -9.44 -16.78 26.22
N ALA A 466 -8.17 -16.37 26.25
CA ALA A 466 -7.57 -15.58 25.17
C ALA A 466 -7.16 -16.47 23.98
N ASP A 467 -7.28 -15.98 22.74
CA ASP A 467 -6.83 -16.70 21.55
C ASP A 467 -5.29 -16.74 21.42
N VAL A 468 -4.63 -15.71 21.95
CA VAL A 468 -3.17 -15.58 21.97
C VAL A 468 -2.76 -14.99 23.30
N VAL A 469 -1.77 -15.62 23.94
CA VAL A 469 -1.10 -15.09 25.12
C VAL A 469 0.38 -15.01 24.78
N CYS A 470 1.00 -13.87 25.05
CA CYS A 470 2.44 -13.69 24.86
C CYS A 470 3.05 -12.80 25.95
N ILE A 471 4.36 -12.92 26.14
CA ILE A 471 5.16 -12.07 27.02
C ILE A 471 5.99 -11.12 26.17
N ASP A 472 5.92 -9.83 26.46
CA ASP A 472 6.69 -8.78 25.80
C ASP A 472 8.13 -8.72 26.34
N GLN A 473 8.99 -9.62 25.86
CA GLN A 473 10.37 -9.78 26.37
C GLN A 473 11.20 -8.52 26.18
N ASP A 474 10.99 -7.81 25.07
CA ASP A 474 11.76 -6.64 24.71
C ASP A 474 11.08 -5.32 25.13
N GLY A 475 9.82 -5.37 25.56
CA GLY A 475 9.05 -4.22 26.06
C GLY A 475 8.49 -3.30 24.97
N TYR A 476 8.59 -3.68 23.70
CA TYR A 476 8.19 -2.84 22.58
C TYR A 476 6.68 -2.71 22.44
N GLY A 477 5.91 -3.73 22.81
CA GLY A 477 4.45 -3.68 22.81
C GLY A 477 3.94 -2.69 23.86
N TYR A 478 4.43 -2.83 25.10
CA TYR A 478 4.08 -1.96 26.22
C TYR A 478 4.46 -0.49 25.96
N MET A 479 5.64 -0.25 25.39
CA MET A 479 6.09 1.07 25.00
C MET A 479 5.23 1.64 23.85
N GLY A 480 5.06 0.88 22.76
CA GLY A 480 4.40 1.34 21.55
C GLY A 480 2.90 1.64 21.74
N TYR A 481 2.24 0.87 22.60
CA TYR A 481 0.83 1.03 22.94
C TYR A 481 0.59 1.83 24.22
N GLY A 482 1.63 2.45 24.79
CA GLY A 482 1.52 3.40 25.91
C GLY A 482 0.94 2.79 27.19
N ALA A 483 1.22 1.51 27.45
CA ALA A 483 0.85 0.85 28.71
C ALA A 483 1.79 1.28 29.85
N GLY A 484 3.05 1.63 29.57
CA GLY A 484 4.08 1.85 30.61
C GLY A 484 4.42 0.54 31.35
N THR A 485 5.46 0.50 32.20
CA THR A 485 5.95 -0.78 32.78
C THR A 485 4.97 -1.47 33.74
N GLU A 486 4.01 -0.73 34.32
CA GLU A 486 3.01 -1.26 35.27
C GLU A 486 1.57 -0.88 34.90
N GLY A 487 1.35 -0.19 33.78
CA GLY A 487 0.01 0.27 33.40
C GLY A 487 -0.71 -0.72 32.49
N THR A 488 -2.00 -0.45 32.30
CA THR A 488 -2.87 -1.21 31.40
C THR A 488 -3.13 -0.41 30.14
N ALA A 489 -2.96 -1.05 28.99
CA ALA A 489 -3.47 -0.55 27.72
C ALA A 489 -4.40 -1.59 27.10
N VAL A 490 -5.60 -1.16 26.73
CA VAL A 490 -6.47 -1.94 25.85
C VAL A 490 -6.54 -1.21 24.51
N ALA A 491 -6.23 -1.92 23.44
CA ALA A 491 -6.28 -1.39 22.09
C ALA A 491 -7.02 -2.34 21.16
N VAL A 492 -7.70 -1.80 20.16
CA VAL A 492 -8.28 -2.61 19.08
C VAL A 492 -7.57 -2.28 17.79
N VAL A 493 -6.96 -3.27 17.14
CA VAL A 493 -6.38 -3.14 15.81
C VAL A 493 -7.35 -3.73 14.79
N ARG A 494 -7.76 -2.90 13.82
CA ARG A 494 -8.65 -3.26 12.73
C ARG A 494 -7.99 -4.24 11.75
N PRO A 495 -8.79 -4.96 10.93
CA PRO A 495 -8.27 -5.86 9.91
C PRO A 495 -7.37 -5.19 8.85
N ASP A 496 -7.46 -3.87 8.67
CA ASP A 496 -6.57 -3.10 7.79
C ASP A 496 -5.28 -2.58 8.49
N GLY A 497 -4.99 -3.07 9.69
CA GLY A 497 -3.78 -2.75 10.46
C GLY A 497 -3.75 -1.34 11.02
N VAL A 498 -4.93 -0.76 11.29
CA VAL A 498 -5.11 0.56 11.89
C VAL A 498 -5.66 0.41 13.30
N VAL A 499 -5.21 1.24 14.24
CA VAL A 499 -5.76 1.28 15.59
C VAL A 499 -7.18 1.83 15.52
N GLY A 500 -8.19 0.98 15.77
CA GLY A 500 -9.59 1.38 15.84
C GLY A 500 -9.94 2.03 17.17
N ALA A 501 -9.33 1.56 18.27
CA ALA A 501 -9.59 2.10 19.58
C ALA A 501 -8.39 2.04 20.54
N LEU A 502 -8.35 3.00 21.46
CA LEU A 502 -7.48 3.04 22.64
C LEU A 502 -8.35 3.33 23.86
N VAL A 503 -8.49 2.34 24.74
CA VAL A 503 -9.46 2.37 25.84
C VAL A 503 -8.84 1.89 27.15
N ALA A 504 -9.48 2.23 28.26
CA ALA A 504 -9.06 1.88 29.62
C ALA A 504 -9.54 0.48 30.05
N GLY A 505 -10.54 -0.10 29.38
CA GLY A 505 -11.10 -1.39 29.76
C GLY A 505 -12.33 -1.81 28.97
N ALA A 506 -13.14 -2.71 29.55
CA ALA A 506 -14.30 -3.32 28.89
C ALA A 506 -15.36 -2.31 28.44
N THR A 507 -15.65 -1.27 29.24
CA THR A 507 -16.67 -0.26 28.88
C THR A 507 -16.33 0.49 27.59
N GLY A 508 -15.09 0.97 27.46
CA GLY A 508 -14.64 1.63 26.22
C GLY A 508 -14.57 0.67 25.04
N LEU A 509 -14.19 -0.60 25.29
CA LEU A 509 -14.20 -1.65 24.27
C LEU A 509 -15.61 -1.89 23.72
N GLU A 510 -16.61 -1.93 24.59
CA GLU A 510 -18.02 -2.07 24.19
C GLU A 510 -18.46 -0.85 23.35
N ALA A 511 -18.10 0.36 23.77
CA ALA A 511 -18.41 1.58 23.05
C ALA A 511 -17.83 1.59 21.62
N TYR A 512 -16.57 1.16 21.45
CA TYR A 512 -15.97 1.01 20.12
C TYR A 512 -16.74 0.01 19.26
N PHE A 513 -16.97 -1.20 19.76
CA PHE A 513 -17.59 -2.23 18.95
C PHE A 513 -19.05 -1.92 18.61
N LYS A 514 -19.78 -1.12 19.41
CA LYS A 514 -21.12 -0.61 19.03
C LYS A 514 -21.10 0.26 17.77
N ASN A 515 -19.97 0.91 17.47
CA ASN A 515 -19.80 1.68 16.23
C ASN A 515 -19.48 0.78 15.02
N VAL A 516 -19.05 -0.46 15.24
CA VAL A 516 -18.61 -1.40 14.19
C VAL A 516 -19.66 -2.49 13.92
N PHE A 517 -20.20 -3.10 14.97
CA PHE A 517 -21.14 -4.21 14.90
C PHE A 517 -22.57 -3.77 15.23
N SER A 518 -23.54 -4.24 14.45
CA SER A 518 -24.95 -3.91 14.64
C SER A 518 -25.65 -4.69 15.76
N ASN A 519 -25.09 -5.84 16.16
CA ASN A 519 -25.69 -6.75 17.14
C ASN A 519 -24.67 -7.18 18.19
N ILE A 520 -24.31 -6.27 19.10
CA ILE A 520 -23.70 -6.70 20.37
C ILE A 520 -24.87 -7.06 21.28
N LYS A 521 -25.12 -8.35 21.48
CA LYS A 521 -26.02 -8.78 22.54
C LYS A 521 -25.32 -8.45 23.87
N ALA A 522 -25.85 -7.44 24.57
CA ALA A 522 -25.44 -7.09 25.93
C ALA A 522 -25.60 -8.30 26.87
#